data_AF-A0A1F8MWZ9-F1
#
_entry.id   AF-A0A1F8MWZ9-F1
#
_cell.length_a   1.000
_cell.length_b   1.000
_cell.length_c   1.000
_cell.angle_alpha   90.00
_cell.angle_beta   90.00
_cell.angle_gamma   90.00
#
_symmetry.space_group_name_H-M   'P 1'
#
loop_
_entity.id
_entity.type
_entity.pdbx_description
1 polymer ?
#
loop_
_entity_poly.entity_id
_entity_poly.type
_entity_poly.pdbx_seq_one_letter_code
_entity_poly.pdbx_strand_id
1 'polypeptide(L)' 'MKYSDDRKGIYRKFILKDNRIIGAILLEAFQDVGIVLNLIIRRVDISHRKDELANNHFSWGKVIHDMA' A
#
# COMPACT_ATOMS: atom_id res chain seq x y z
N MET A 1 -4.37 8.16 -0.58
CA MET A 1 -4.71 7.39 -1.79
C MET A 1 -5.76 6.34 -1.42
N LYS A 2 -6.78 6.10 -2.26
CA LYS A 2 -7.89 5.19 -1.93
C LYS A 2 -8.24 4.28 -3.10
N TYR A 3 -8.67 3.06 -2.79
CA TYR A 3 -9.21 2.08 -3.73
C TYR A 3 -10.37 1.32 -3.05
N SER A 4 -11.44 1.05 -3.79
CA SER A 4 -12.60 0.29 -3.30
C SER A 4 -13.20 -0.58 -4.42
N ASP A 5 -13.65 -1.78 -4.06
CA ASP A 5 -14.47 -2.67 -4.89
C ASP A 5 -15.59 -3.24 -4.04
N ASP A 6 -16.77 -2.63 -4.18
CA ASP A 6 -17.94 -2.93 -3.38
C ASP A 6 -18.47 -4.34 -3.64
N ARG A 7 -18.26 -4.90 -4.85
CA ARG A 7 -18.69 -6.26 -5.20
C ARG A 7 -17.90 -7.31 -4.43
N LYS A 8 -16.66 -7.00 -4.07
CA LYS A 8 -15.75 -7.88 -3.32
C LYS A 8 -15.61 -7.50 -1.85
N GLY A 9 -16.27 -6.43 -1.40
CA GLY A 9 -16.11 -5.88 -0.05
C GLY A 9 -14.71 -5.33 0.23
N ILE A 10 -13.93 -5.02 -0.80
CA ILE A 10 -12.53 -4.59 -0.66
C ILE A 10 -12.49 -3.06 -0.47
N TYR A 11 -11.78 -2.61 0.55
CA TYR A 11 -11.44 -1.20 0.75
C TYR A 11 -9.99 -1.04 1.14
N ARG A 12 -9.27 -0.15 0.47
CA ARG A 12 -7.88 0.20 0.80
C ARG A 12 -7.72 1.71 0.83
N LYS A 13 -7.13 2.23 1.90
CA LYS A 13 -6.76 3.64 2.01
C LYS A 13 -5.36 3.73 2.57
N PHE A 14 -4.47 4.38 1.83
CA PHE A 14 -3.12 4.71 2.29
C PHE A 14 -3.05 6.18 2.65
N ILE A 15 -2.50 6.45 3.83
CA ILE A 15 -2.22 7.79 4.34
C ILE A 15 -0.75 8.07 4.06
N LEU A 16 -0.49 9.15 3.33
CA LEU A 16 0.83 9.50 2.83
C LEU A 16 1.30 10.80 3.45
N LYS A 17 2.58 10.86 3.81
CA LYS A 17 3.28 12.08 4.22
C LYS A 17 4.73 12.00 3.74
N ASP A 18 5.23 13.05 3.10
CA ASP A 18 6.62 13.14 2.63
C ASP A 18 7.07 11.89 1.83
N ASN A 19 6.24 11.49 0.85
CA ASN A 19 6.42 10.28 0.03
C ASN A 19 6.48 8.95 0.80
N ARG A 20 6.00 8.89 2.04
CA ARG A 20 5.99 7.68 2.86
C ARG A 20 4.59 7.31 3.29
N ILE A 21 4.33 6.02 3.41
CA ILE A 21 3.09 5.52 4.02
C ILE A 21 3.23 5.65 5.54
N ILE A 22 2.35 6.44 6.14
CA ILE A 22 2.31 6.63 7.61
C ILE A 22 1.13 5.89 8.26
N GLY A 23 0.25 5.32 7.47
CA GLY A 23 -0.89 4.54 7.93
C GLY A 23 -1.67 3.95 6.78
N ALA A 24 -2.47 2.92 7.07
CA ALA A 24 -3.33 2.28 6.10
C ALA A 24 -4.63 1.78 6.74
N ILE A 25 -5.70 1.75 5.95
CA ILE A 25 -6.94 1.02 6.23
C ILE A 25 -7.05 -0.05 5.16
N LEU A 26 -7.18 -1.30 5.56
CA LEU A 26 -7.27 -2.47 4.68
C LEU A 26 -8.49 -3.29 5.11
N LEU A 27 -9.47 -3.43 4.24
CA LEU A 27 -10.66 -4.27 4.40
C LEU A 27 -10.61 -5.38 3.34
N GLU A 28 -10.77 -6.63 3.77
CA GLU A 28 -10.68 -7.83 2.91
C GLU A 28 -9.37 -7.91 2.08
N ALA A 29 -8.28 -7.37 2.63
CA ALA A 29 -6.96 -7.29 1.97
C ALA A 29 -5.83 -7.81 2.89
N PHE A 30 -6.05 -8.96 3.52
CA PHE A 30 -5.17 -9.51 4.56
C PHE A 30 -3.77 -9.90 4.05
N GLN A 31 -3.67 -10.41 2.81
CA GLN A 31 -2.37 -10.80 2.21
C GLN A 31 -1.36 -9.64 2.14
N ASP A 32 -1.83 -8.39 2.13
CA ASP A 32 -0.99 -7.21 1.92
C ASP A 32 -0.54 -6.57 3.25
N VAL A 33 -1.16 -6.96 4.37
CA VAL A 33 -0.97 -6.31 5.69
C VAL A 33 0.49 -6.31 6.11
N GLY A 34 1.19 -7.44 5.98
CA GLY A 34 2.59 -7.55 6.39
C GLY A 34 3.52 -6.60 5.63
N ILE A 35 3.34 -6.51 4.31
CA ILE A 35 4.16 -5.65 3.43
C ILE A 35 3.87 -4.18 3.74
N VAL A 36 2.58 -3.82 3.87
CA VAL A 36 2.16 -2.46 4.22
C VAL A 36 2.70 -2.04 5.59
N LEU A 37 2.61 -2.92 6.59
CA LEU A 37 3.16 -2.66 7.92
C LEU A 37 4.68 -2.43 7.86
N ASN A 38 5.39 -3.23 7.07
CA ASN A 38 6.84 -3.09 6.93
C ASN A 38 7.23 -1.75 6.28
N LEU A 39 6.51 -1.31 5.24
CA LEU A 39 6.70 0.00 4.62
C LEU A 39 6.54 1.15 5.62
N ILE A 40 5.52 1.06 6.48
CA ILE A 40 5.26 2.05 7.52
C ILE A 40 6.40 2.07 8.55
N ILE A 41 6.77 0.89 9.08
CA ILE A 41 7.83 0.77 10.10
C ILE A 41 9.17 1.27 9.57
N ARG A 42 9.54 0.88 8.35
CA ARG A 42 10.81 1.25 7.71
C ARG A 42 10.82 2.65 7.11
N ARG A 43 9.67 3.34 7.05
CA ARG A 43 9.54 4.70 6.50
C ARG A 43 10.08 4.80 5.06
N VAL A 44 9.81 3.77 4.27
CA VAL A 44 10.28 3.64 2.88
C VAL A 44 9.69 4.77 2.04
N ASP A 45 10.55 5.45 1.27
CA ASP A 45 10.12 6.42 0.27
C ASP A 45 9.51 5.66 -0.92
N ILE A 46 8.26 5.96 -1.25
CA ILE A 46 7.48 5.34 -2.32
C ILE A 46 7.28 6.28 -3.51
N SER A 47 8.05 7.36 -3.63
CA SER A 47 7.91 8.37 -4.69
C SER A 47 7.94 7.75 -6.10
N HIS A 48 8.76 6.72 -6.30
CA HIS A 48 8.90 5.98 -7.56
C HIS A 48 7.72 5.05 -7.88
N ARG A 49 6.80 4.81 -6.94
CA ARG A 49 5.67 3.87 -7.11
C ARG A 49 4.30 4.48 -6.83
N LYS A 50 4.18 5.80 -6.70
CA LYS A 50 2.88 6.45 -6.40
C LYS A 50 1.80 6.07 -7.41
N ASP A 51 2.14 6.02 -8.69
CA ASP A 51 1.20 5.68 -9.76
C ASP A 51 0.79 4.21 -9.73
N GLU A 52 1.74 3.32 -9.39
CA GLU A 52 1.48 1.89 -9.26
C GLU A 52 0.57 1.60 -8.05
N LEU A 53 0.86 2.25 -6.92
CA LEU A 53 0.10 2.14 -5.67
C LEU A 53 -1.34 2.62 -5.87
N ALA A 54 -1.55 3.65 -6.70
CA ALA A 54 -2.89 4.17 -7.00
C ALA A 54 -3.72 3.22 -7.86
N ASN A 55 -3.07 2.25 -8.50
CA ASN A 55 -3.72 1.29 -9.38
C ASN A 55 -4.12 0.01 -8.66
N ASN A 56 -5.28 -0.50 -9.08
CA ASN A 56 -5.93 -1.67 -8.50
C ASN A 56 -5.09 -2.96 -8.58
N HIS A 57 -4.20 -3.05 -9.56
CA HIS A 57 -3.38 -4.23 -9.84
C HIS A 57 -1.98 -4.14 -9.21
N PHE A 58 -1.86 -3.46 -8.08
CA PHE A 58 -0.58 -3.35 -7.42
C PHE A 58 -0.10 -4.71 -6.89
N SER A 59 1.02 -5.19 -7.42
CA SER A 59 1.67 -6.41 -6.93
C SER A 59 2.66 -6.02 -5.83
N TRP A 60 2.25 -6.24 -4.58
CA TRP A 60 3.05 -5.94 -3.40
C TRP A 60 4.38 -6.70 -3.34
N GLY A 61 4.49 -7.83 -4.04
CA GLY A 61 5.76 -8.56 -4.20
C GLY A 61 6.87 -7.71 -4.84
N LYS A 62 6.53 -6.74 -5.70
CA LYS A 62 7.52 -5.84 -6.31
C LYS A 62 8.12 -4.84 -5.32
N VAL A 63 7.42 -4.59 -4.22
CA VAL A 63 7.84 -3.62 -3.19
C VAL A 63 8.86 -4.22 -2.23
N ILE A 64 8.97 -5.55 -2.18
CA ILE A 64 9.95 -6.23 -1.34
C ILE A 64 11.38 -5.77 -1.69
N HIS A 65 11.65 -5.47 -2.95
CA HIS A 65 12.96 -4.95 -3.40
C HIS A 65 13.28 -3.55 -2.86
N ASP A 66 12.26 -2.74 -2.53
CA ASP A 66 12.46 -1.42 -1.95
C ASP A 66 12.73 -1.48 -0.43
N MET A 67 12.61 -2.68 0.16
CA MET A 67 12.87 -2.93 1.59
C MET A 67 14.25 -3.53 1.84
N ALA A 68 15.02 -3.83 0.78
CA ALA A 68 16.38 -4.36 0.86
C ALA A 68 17.37 -3.27 1.30
#